data_AF-A0A562PF67-F1
#
_entry.id   AF-A0A562PF67-F1
#
_cell.length_a   1.000
_cell.length_b   1.000
_cell.length_c   1.000
_cell.angle_alpha   90.00
_cell.angle_beta   90.00
_cell.angle_gamma   90.00
#
_symmetry.space_group_name_H-M   'P 1'
#
loop_
_entity.id
_entity.type
_entity.pdbx_description
1 polymer ?
#
loop_
_entity_poly.entity_id
_entity_poly.type
_entity_poly.pdbx_seq_one_letter_code
_entity_poly.pdbx_strand_id
1 'polypeptide(L)'
;MTVGMQPGELAFVQLARRIGAMAQHASALYGQAQAALQLDQLLLPERMATAEGTRRSLDTLAELRTLHEQHKKMFAGFTTAAMGQFKDALAAMPAAKAREYQQGLVGGLEARLAGQARFYQDRDEWIATAIALFTLVDEQRGAFDITAGAIAFDDDALADRYNALLDALEAIHQREVASFRETTARALTANAFLDAVERGAASP
;
A
#
# COMPACT_ATOMS: atom_id res chain seq x y z
N MET A 1 -40.45 19.85 2.44
CA MET A 1 -40.58 18.38 2.33
C MET A 1 -39.22 17.79 2.57
N THR A 2 -38.98 17.31 3.79
CA THR A 2 -37.77 16.54 4.13
C THR A 2 -37.87 15.20 3.42
N VAL A 3 -37.09 15.03 2.35
CA VAL A 3 -36.93 13.74 1.68
C VAL A 3 -36.08 12.89 2.62
N GLY A 4 -36.74 12.15 3.52
CA GLY A 4 -36.07 11.16 4.36
C GLY A 4 -35.39 10.10 3.48
N MET A 5 -34.14 9.77 3.81
CA MET A 5 -33.36 8.74 3.13
C MET A 5 -34.15 7.42 3.08
N GLN A 6 -34.32 6.86 1.88
CA GLN A 6 -35.07 5.62 1.73
C GLN A 6 -34.32 4.44 2.39
N PRO A 7 -35.01 3.42 2.93
CA PRO A 7 -34.37 2.31 3.63
C PRO A 7 -33.25 1.61 2.83
N GLY A 8 -33.40 1.49 1.51
CA GLY A 8 -32.39 0.92 0.62
C GLY A 8 -31.14 1.80 0.45
N GLU A 9 -31.30 3.12 0.44
CA GLU A 9 -30.18 4.08 0.41
C GLU A 9 -29.39 4.04 1.72
N LEU A 10 -30.10 3.97 2.85
CA LEU A 10 -29.47 3.84 4.16
C LEU A 10 -28.68 2.53 4.29
N ALA A 11 -29.25 1.41 3.83
CA ALA A 11 -28.56 0.12 3.83
C ALA A 11 -27.30 0.15 2.94
N PHE A 12 -27.37 0.79 1.77
CA PHE A 12 -26.23 0.96 0.87
C PHE A 12 -25.10 1.79 1.52
N VAL A 13 -25.44 2.91 2.16
CA VAL A 13 -24.46 3.77 2.86
C VAL A 13 -23.82 3.03 4.04
N GLN A 14 -24.60 2.28 4.83
CA GLN A 14 -24.08 1.48 5.93
C GLN A 14 -23.14 0.36 5.45
N LEU A 15 -23.46 -0.28 4.32
CA LEU A 15 -22.59 -1.25 3.67
C LEU A 15 -21.27 -0.60 3.25
N ALA A 16 -21.33 0.57 2.60
CA ALA A 16 -20.15 1.31 2.18
C ALA A 16 -19.24 1.69 3.37
N ARG A 17 -19.82 2.16 4.48
CA ARG A 17 -19.10 2.47 5.72
C ARG A 17 -18.40 1.24 6.30
N ARG A 18 -19.11 0.10 6.35
CA ARG A 18 -18.56 -1.16 6.89
C ARG A 18 -17.39 -1.67 6.06
N ILE A 19 -17.55 -1.70 4.74
CA ILE A 19 -16.47 -2.09 3.80
C ILE A 19 -15.29 -1.13 3.96
N GLY A 20 -15.53 0.18 4.03
CA GLY A 20 -14.48 1.18 4.26
C GLY A 20 -13.70 0.94 5.56
N ALA A 21 -14.40 0.70 6.67
CA ALA A 21 -13.78 0.42 7.97
C ALA A 21 -12.94 -0.86 7.96
N MET A 22 -13.43 -1.92 7.32
CA MET A 22 -12.67 -3.18 7.17
C MET A 22 -11.40 -2.98 6.35
N ALA A 23 -11.47 -2.23 5.25
CA ALA A 23 -10.30 -1.90 4.43
C ALA A 23 -9.26 -1.10 5.22
N GLN A 24 -9.69 -0.09 5.99
CA GLN A 24 -8.80 0.68 6.86
C GLN A 24 -8.13 -0.19 7.93
N HIS A 25 -8.88 -1.09 8.55
CA HIS A 25 -8.35 -2.00 9.55
C HIS A 25 -7.31 -2.96 8.95
N ALA A 26 -7.59 -3.53 7.77
CA ALA A 26 -6.66 -4.35 7.02
C ALA A 26 -5.35 -3.61 6.69
N SER A 27 -5.44 -2.37 6.18
CA SER A 27 -4.27 -1.54 5.91
C SER A 27 -3.47 -1.21 7.18
N ALA A 28 -4.15 -0.95 8.31
CA ALA A 28 -3.49 -0.68 9.58
C ALA A 28 -2.72 -1.90 10.10
N LEU A 29 -3.30 -3.10 10.03
CA LEU A 29 -2.62 -4.34 10.42
C LEU A 29 -1.40 -4.61 9.55
N TYR A 30 -1.51 -4.41 8.24
CA TYR A 30 -0.37 -4.52 7.33
C TYR A 30 0.75 -3.52 7.68
N GLY A 31 0.40 -2.26 7.94
CA GLY A 31 1.36 -1.23 8.36
C GLY A 31 2.05 -1.56 9.68
N GLN A 32 1.33 -2.09 10.67
CA GLN A 32 1.90 -2.55 11.94
C GLN A 32 2.88 -3.72 11.75
N ALA A 33 2.48 -4.71 10.96
CA ALA A 33 3.34 -5.86 10.65
C ALA A 33 4.61 -5.42 9.90
N GLN A 34 4.50 -4.46 8.97
CA GLN A 34 5.65 -3.89 8.28
C GLN A 34 6.57 -3.10 9.22
N ALA A 35 6.01 -2.33 10.16
CA ALA A 35 6.80 -1.59 11.15
C ALA A 35 7.60 -2.52 12.08
N ALA A 36 7.06 -3.70 12.40
CA ALA A 36 7.75 -4.71 13.19
C ALA A 36 9.02 -5.26 12.52
N LEU A 37 9.11 -5.18 11.18
CA LEU A 37 10.27 -5.61 10.41
C LEU A 37 11.42 -4.59 10.43
N GLN A 38 11.21 -3.39 10.99
CA GLN A 38 12.24 -2.35 11.15
C GLN A 38 13.04 -2.10 9.85
N LEU A 39 12.32 -1.86 8.75
CA LEU A 39 12.92 -1.74 7.41
C LEU A 39 13.94 -0.60 7.30
N ASP A 40 13.85 0.40 8.16
CA ASP A 40 14.82 1.49 8.32
C ASP A 40 16.22 0.99 8.69
N GLN A 41 16.32 -0.17 9.34
CA GLN A 41 17.60 -0.77 9.70
C GLN A 41 18.24 -1.60 8.60
N LEU A 42 17.50 -1.95 7.54
CA LEU A 42 17.99 -2.88 6.51
C LEU A 42 19.23 -2.34 5.80
N LEU A 43 19.13 -1.08 5.35
CA LEU A 43 20.15 -0.43 4.51
C LEU A 43 21.30 0.20 5.31
N LEU A 44 21.37 -0.08 6.62
CA LEU A 44 22.47 0.39 7.46
C LEU A 44 23.78 -0.29 7.02
N PRO A 45 24.89 0.46 6.88
CA PRO A 45 26.20 -0.11 6.51
C PRO A 45 26.63 -1.28 7.39
N GLU A 46 26.27 -1.27 8.69
CA GLU A 46 26.59 -2.33 9.64
C GLU A 46 25.93 -3.68 9.28
N ARG A 47 24.76 -3.65 8.62
CA ARG A 47 24.12 -4.86 8.10
C ARG A 47 24.87 -5.41 6.90
N MET A 48 25.43 -4.54 6.05
CA MET A 48 26.15 -4.95 4.85
C MET A 48 27.59 -5.41 5.16
N ALA A 49 28.21 -4.84 6.21
CA ALA A 49 29.60 -5.10 6.59
C ALA A 49 29.90 -6.57 6.93
N THR A 50 28.91 -7.35 7.34
CA THR A 50 29.11 -8.74 7.76
C THR A 50 28.18 -9.70 7.01
N ALA A 51 28.66 -10.93 6.78
CA ALA A 51 27.86 -12.01 6.20
C ALA A 51 26.59 -12.29 7.02
N GLU A 52 26.71 -12.25 8.35
CA GLU A 52 25.57 -12.43 9.23
C GLU A 52 24.56 -11.28 9.10
N GLY A 53 25.02 -10.03 9.07
CA GLY A 53 24.16 -8.86 8.88
C GLY A 53 23.41 -8.90 7.56
N THR A 54 24.09 -9.28 6.47
CA THR A 54 23.52 -9.34 5.12
C THR A 54 22.46 -10.44 5.04
N ARG A 55 22.76 -11.61 5.62
CA ARG A 55 21.80 -12.71 5.75
C ARG A 55 20.56 -12.29 6.54
N ARG A 56 20.73 -11.60 7.68
CA ARG A 56 19.59 -11.09 8.46
C ARG A 56 18.73 -10.13 7.63
N SER A 57 19.34 -9.24 6.84
CA SER A 57 18.59 -8.34 5.95
C SER A 57 17.82 -9.12 4.87
N LEU A 58 18.42 -10.15 4.27
CA LEU A 58 17.75 -11.04 3.31
C LEU A 58 16.58 -11.80 3.94
N ASP A 59 16.74 -12.30 5.17
CA ASP A 59 15.68 -13.00 5.91
C ASP A 59 14.50 -12.06 6.18
N THR A 60 14.76 -10.83 6.66
CA THR A 60 13.74 -9.80 6.86
C THR A 60 13.03 -9.42 5.55
N LEU A 61 13.75 -9.34 4.43
CA LEU A 61 13.13 -9.10 3.11
C LEU A 61 12.26 -10.28 2.65
N ALA A 62 12.63 -11.52 2.98
CA ALA A 62 11.81 -12.70 2.70
C ALA A 62 10.52 -12.71 3.55
N GLU A 63 10.60 -12.28 4.81
CA GLU A 63 9.44 -12.06 5.67
C GLU A 63 8.53 -10.96 5.11
N LEU A 64 9.11 -9.81 4.71
CA LEU A 64 8.36 -8.72 4.08
C LEU A 64 7.64 -9.18 2.82
N ARG A 65 8.31 -9.94 1.95
CA ARG A 65 7.69 -10.51 0.74
C ARG A 65 6.50 -11.40 1.07
N THR A 66 6.65 -12.25 2.09
CA THR A 66 5.59 -13.15 2.54
C THR A 66 4.39 -12.37 3.08
N LEU A 67 4.64 -11.37 3.93
CA LEU A 67 3.63 -10.46 4.46
C LEU A 67 2.90 -9.72 3.32
N HIS A 68 3.65 -9.22 2.35
CA HIS A 68 3.13 -8.48 1.20
C HIS A 68 2.19 -9.33 0.35
N GLU A 69 2.62 -10.54 0.01
CA GLU A 69 1.82 -11.49 -0.78
C GLU A 69 0.56 -11.95 -0.02
N GLN A 70 0.64 -12.15 1.29
CA GLN A 70 -0.54 -12.45 2.11
C GLN A 70 -1.55 -11.29 2.09
N HIS A 71 -1.07 -10.04 2.24
CA HIS A 71 -1.93 -8.87 2.21
C HIS A 71 -2.58 -8.66 0.84
N LYS A 72 -1.84 -8.87 -0.26
CA LYS A 72 -2.33 -8.82 -1.65
C LYS A 72 -3.43 -9.85 -1.90
N LYS A 73 -3.24 -11.10 -1.45
CA LYS A 73 -4.27 -12.16 -1.54
C LYS A 73 -5.52 -11.84 -0.74
N MET A 74 -5.35 -11.39 0.51
CA MET A 74 -6.45 -10.97 1.36
C MET A 74 -7.23 -9.82 0.72
N PHE A 75 -6.55 -8.79 0.22
CA PHE A 75 -7.18 -7.65 -0.43
C PHE A 75 -7.95 -8.05 -1.68
N ALA A 76 -7.37 -8.89 -2.56
CA ALA A 76 -8.06 -9.39 -3.74
C ALA A 76 -9.37 -10.13 -3.40
N GLY A 77 -9.33 -10.98 -2.37
CA GLY A 77 -10.53 -11.67 -1.87
C GLY A 77 -11.56 -10.70 -1.29
N PHE A 78 -11.11 -9.75 -0.45
CA PHE A 78 -11.94 -8.72 0.15
C PHE A 78 -12.62 -7.84 -0.91
N THR A 79 -11.87 -7.32 -1.90
CA THR A 79 -12.41 -6.50 -2.99
C THR A 79 -13.47 -7.27 -3.77
N THR A 80 -13.20 -8.53 -4.11
CA THR A 80 -14.17 -9.37 -4.84
C THR A 80 -15.48 -9.52 -4.07
N ALA A 81 -15.40 -9.84 -2.77
CA ALA A 81 -16.57 -9.97 -1.91
C ALA A 81 -17.31 -8.64 -1.73
N ALA A 82 -16.57 -7.53 -1.55
CA ALA A 82 -17.12 -6.19 -1.41
C ALA A 82 -17.87 -5.74 -2.68
N MET A 83 -17.31 -6.00 -3.87
CA MET A 83 -17.96 -5.70 -5.14
C MET A 83 -19.24 -6.52 -5.35
N GLY A 84 -19.25 -7.79 -4.93
CA GLY A 84 -20.47 -8.61 -4.91
C GLY A 84 -21.56 -7.99 -4.03
N GLN A 85 -21.22 -7.60 -2.79
CA GLN A 85 -22.17 -6.97 -1.88
C GLN A 85 -22.71 -5.63 -2.41
N PHE A 86 -21.86 -4.80 -3.03
CA PHE A 86 -22.31 -3.55 -3.65
C PHE A 86 -23.25 -3.80 -4.83
N LYS A 87 -22.95 -4.80 -5.67
CA LYS A 87 -23.82 -5.18 -6.80
C LYS A 87 -25.19 -5.62 -6.30
N ASP A 88 -25.25 -6.47 -5.29
CA ASP A 88 -26.51 -6.97 -4.73
C ASP A 88 -27.32 -5.83 -4.07
N ALA A 89 -26.63 -4.93 -3.36
CA ALA A 89 -27.26 -3.76 -2.77
C ALA A 89 -27.83 -2.81 -3.82
N LEU A 90 -27.11 -2.57 -4.93
CA LEU A 90 -27.60 -1.75 -6.05
C LEU A 90 -28.80 -2.39 -6.75
N ALA A 91 -28.81 -3.72 -6.90
CA ALA A 91 -29.92 -4.45 -7.51
C ALA A 91 -31.22 -4.37 -6.68
N ALA A 92 -31.12 -4.16 -5.36
CA ALA A 92 -32.25 -3.99 -4.47
C ALA A 92 -32.82 -2.54 -4.46
N MET A 93 -32.16 -1.59 -5.14
CA MET A 93 -32.58 -0.19 -5.18
C MET A 93 -33.47 0.12 -6.40
N PRO A 94 -34.31 1.17 -6.35
CA PRO A 94 -34.99 1.69 -7.53
C PRO A 94 -33.99 2.05 -8.64
N ALA A 95 -34.31 1.70 -9.90
CA ALA A 95 -33.38 1.79 -11.03
C ALA A 95 -32.74 3.18 -11.23
N ALA A 96 -33.50 4.25 -11.00
CA ALA A 96 -32.99 5.62 -11.10
C ALA A 96 -31.89 5.91 -10.06
N LYS A 97 -32.09 5.43 -8.82
CA LYS A 97 -31.11 5.57 -7.74
C LYS A 97 -29.92 4.65 -7.92
N ALA A 98 -30.14 3.39 -8.30
CA ALA A 98 -29.06 2.47 -8.61
C ALA A 98 -28.09 3.04 -9.66
N ARG A 99 -28.62 3.69 -10.72
CA ARG A 99 -27.80 4.35 -11.75
C ARG A 99 -27.01 5.54 -11.21
N GLU A 100 -27.61 6.38 -10.37
CA GLU A 100 -26.95 7.52 -9.71
C GLU A 100 -25.76 7.04 -8.85
N TYR A 101 -25.98 6.05 -7.98
CA TYR A 101 -24.94 5.50 -7.12
C TYR A 101 -23.87 4.74 -7.91
N GLN A 102 -24.24 4.01 -8.96
CA GLN A 102 -23.28 3.30 -9.82
C GLN A 102 -22.32 4.28 -10.51
N GLN A 103 -22.82 5.39 -11.04
CA GLN A 103 -21.98 6.41 -11.68
C GLN A 103 -21.00 7.06 -10.68
N GLY A 104 -21.45 7.31 -9.45
CA GLY A 104 -20.59 7.86 -8.40
C GLY A 104 -19.56 6.87 -7.84
N LEU A 105 -19.93 5.59 -7.67
CA LEU A 105 -19.02 4.59 -7.10
C LEU A 105 -17.94 4.12 -8.06
N VAL A 106 -18.27 3.91 -9.33
CA VAL A 106 -17.34 3.27 -10.29
C VAL A 106 -16.05 4.06 -10.41
N GLY A 107 -16.13 5.38 -10.63
CA GLY A 107 -14.93 6.21 -10.76
C GLY A 107 -14.07 6.25 -9.48
N GLY A 108 -14.71 6.28 -8.30
CA GLY A 108 -14.00 6.26 -7.01
C GLY A 108 -13.37 4.90 -6.69
N LEU A 109 -14.03 3.81 -7.06
CA LEU A 109 -13.54 2.45 -6.89
C LEU A 109 -12.39 2.15 -7.84
N GLU A 110 -12.52 2.49 -9.12
CA GLU A 110 -11.45 2.31 -10.12
C GLU A 110 -10.17 3.02 -9.70
N ALA A 111 -10.28 4.28 -9.27
CA ALA A 111 -9.13 5.04 -8.80
C ALA A 111 -8.47 4.40 -7.55
N ARG A 112 -9.27 3.89 -6.61
CA ARG A 112 -8.76 3.21 -5.39
C ARG A 112 -8.10 1.88 -5.72
N LEU A 113 -8.71 1.07 -6.59
CA LEU A 113 -8.14 -0.22 -7.00
C LEU A 113 -6.87 -0.04 -7.82
N ALA A 114 -6.84 0.95 -8.72
CA ALA A 114 -5.63 1.31 -9.46
C ALA A 114 -4.51 1.79 -8.53
N GLY A 115 -4.83 2.63 -7.54
CA GLY A 115 -3.87 3.08 -6.53
C GLY A 115 -3.31 1.93 -5.71
N GLN A 116 -4.17 1.01 -5.25
CA GLN A 116 -3.74 -0.15 -4.47
C GLN A 116 -2.92 -1.13 -5.33
N ALA A 117 -3.30 -1.36 -6.58
CA ALA A 117 -2.54 -2.19 -7.50
C ALA A 117 -1.15 -1.61 -7.76
N ARG A 118 -1.04 -0.29 -7.93
CA ARG A 118 0.24 0.40 -8.07
C ARG A 118 1.11 0.26 -6.82
N PHE A 119 0.52 0.44 -5.63
CA PHE A 119 1.23 0.19 -4.37
C PHE A 119 1.82 -1.24 -4.30
N TYR A 120 1.05 -2.26 -4.68
CA TYR A 120 1.54 -3.63 -4.71
C TYR A 120 2.71 -3.80 -5.70
N GLN A 121 2.62 -3.21 -6.88
CA GLN A 121 3.68 -3.26 -7.88
C GLN A 121 4.96 -2.56 -7.42
N ASP A 122 4.84 -1.33 -6.89
CA ASP A 122 5.99 -0.56 -6.38
C ASP A 122 6.66 -1.32 -5.22
N ARG A 123 5.88 -1.91 -4.32
CA ARG A 123 6.44 -2.69 -3.19
C ARG A 123 7.09 -4.00 -3.64
N ASP A 124 6.51 -4.71 -4.59
CA ASP A 124 7.11 -5.91 -5.20
C ASP A 124 8.47 -5.56 -5.83
N GLU A 125 8.55 -4.44 -6.58
CA GLU A 125 9.78 -3.94 -7.18
C GLU A 125 10.81 -3.54 -6.12
N TRP A 126 10.39 -2.85 -5.05
CA TRP A 126 11.26 -2.44 -3.95
C TRP A 126 11.90 -3.65 -3.27
N ILE A 127 11.09 -4.68 -2.97
CA ILE A 127 11.57 -5.91 -2.34
C ILE A 127 12.58 -6.61 -3.24
N ALA A 128 12.27 -6.76 -4.53
CA ALA A 128 13.18 -7.39 -5.48
C ALA A 128 14.51 -6.64 -5.62
N THR A 129 14.46 -5.31 -5.69
CA THR A 129 15.64 -4.45 -5.78
C THR A 129 16.49 -4.54 -4.52
N ALA A 130 15.86 -4.54 -3.33
CA ALA A 130 16.58 -4.68 -2.07
C ALA A 130 17.25 -6.06 -1.96
N ILE A 131 16.57 -7.13 -2.36
CA ILE A 131 17.17 -8.47 -2.41
C ILE A 131 18.38 -8.49 -3.35
N ALA A 132 18.27 -7.86 -4.54
CA ALA A 132 19.37 -7.78 -5.48
C ALA A 132 20.57 -7.02 -4.90
N LEU A 133 20.34 -5.94 -4.15
CA LEU A 133 21.39 -5.18 -3.45
C LEU A 133 22.13 -6.05 -2.43
N PHE A 134 21.43 -6.73 -1.53
CA PHE A 134 22.09 -7.58 -0.53
C PHE A 134 22.73 -8.82 -1.14
N THR A 135 22.17 -9.35 -2.24
CA THR A 135 22.79 -10.46 -2.98
C THR A 135 24.11 -10.00 -3.62
N LEU A 136 24.15 -8.81 -4.22
CA LEU A 136 25.38 -8.22 -4.76
C LEU A 136 26.46 -8.08 -3.67
N VAL A 137 26.07 -7.55 -2.50
CA VAL A 137 26.97 -7.41 -1.34
C VAL A 137 27.49 -8.77 -0.87
N ASP A 138 26.64 -9.80 -0.83
CA ASP A 138 27.05 -11.11 -0.35
C ASP A 138 27.97 -11.83 -1.34
N GLU A 139 27.64 -11.82 -2.63
CA GLU A 139 28.40 -12.48 -3.69
C GLU A 139 29.76 -11.82 -3.92
N GLN A 140 29.85 -10.50 -3.77
CA GLN A 140 31.06 -9.72 -4.03
C GLN A 140 31.72 -9.22 -2.74
N ARG A 141 31.42 -9.81 -1.58
CA ARG A 141 31.89 -9.33 -0.26
C ARG A 141 33.39 -9.06 -0.18
N GLY A 142 34.21 -9.85 -0.86
CA GLY A 142 35.66 -9.64 -0.90
C GLY A 142 36.11 -8.37 -1.63
N ALA A 143 35.23 -7.76 -2.42
CA ALA A 143 35.43 -6.53 -3.19
C ALA A 143 34.72 -5.30 -2.57
N PHE A 144 34.17 -5.47 -1.36
CA PHE A 144 33.62 -4.39 -0.54
C PHE A 144 34.49 -4.21 0.70
N ASP A 145 34.96 -2.99 0.94
CA ASP A 145 35.47 -2.58 2.25
C ASP A 145 34.44 -1.64 2.90
N ILE A 146 33.82 -2.11 3.97
CA ILE A 146 32.82 -1.36 4.73
C ILE A 146 33.39 -1.04 6.10
N THR A 147 33.98 0.15 6.21
CA THR A 147 34.65 0.61 7.42
C THR A 147 34.09 1.96 7.88
N ALA A 148 33.67 2.05 9.15
CA ALA A 148 33.15 3.28 9.77
C ALA A 148 32.01 3.97 8.99
N GLY A 149 31.15 3.19 8.33
CA GLY A 149 30.02 3.68 7.54
C GLY A 149 30.37 4.13 6.12
N ALA A 150 31.64 4.11 5.73
CA ALA A 150 32.07 4.28 4.34
C ALA A 150 32.10 2.92 3.63
N ILE A 151 31.71 2.92 2.35
CA ILE A 151 31.79 1.76 1.46
C ILE A 151 32.81 2.09 0.38
N ALA A 152 33.87 1.31 0.30
CA ALA A 152 34.84 1.33 -0.78
C ALA A 152 34.68 0.08 -1.65
N PHE A 153 34.97 0.24 -2.93
CA PHE A 153 34.78 -0.77 -3.96
C PHE A 153 36.13 -1.03 -4.64
N ASP A 154 36.41 -2.28 -4.96
CA ASP A 154 37.64 -2.67 -5.67
C ASP A 154 37.66 -2.19 -7.13
N ASP A 155 36.49 -1.98 -7.74
CA ASP A 155 36.35 -1.46 -9.11
C ASP A 155 35.10 -0.58 -9.31
N ASP A 156 35.15 0.28 -10.33
CA ASP A 156 34.10 1.25 -10.66
C ASP A 156 32.81 0.57 -11.14
N ALA A 157 32.88 -0.59 -11.79
CA ALA A 157 31.69 -1.28 -12.31
C ALA A 157 30.85 -1.88 -11.16
N LEU A 158 31.49 -2.35 -10.09
CA LEU A 158 30.81 -2.76 -8.87
C LEU A 158 30.14 -1.57 -8.18
N ALA A 159 30.84 -0.45 -8.07
CA ALA A 159 30.31 0.80 -7.53
C ALA A 159 29.07 1.27 -8.32
N ASP A 160 29.14 1.27 -9.66
CA ASP A 160 28.02 1.66 -10.53
C ASP A 160 26.80 0.76 -10.33
N ARG A 161 26.98 -0.56 -10.27
CA ARG A 161 25.89 -1.52 -10.03
C ARG A 161 25.24 -1.31 -8.66
N TYR A 162 26.07 -1.09 -7.63
CA TYR A 162 25.59 -0.84 -6.27
C TYR A 162 24.79 0.46 -6.20
N ASN A 163 25.33 1.55 -6.75
CA ASN A 163 24.67 2.86 -6.79
C ASN A 163 23.36 2.81 -7.59
N ALA A 164 23.33 2.13 -8.73
CA ALA A 164 22.10 1.96 -9.52
C ALA A 164 20.98 1.27 -8.74
N LEU A 165 21.31 0.30 -7.88
CA LEU A 165 20.33 -0.38 -7.03
C LEU A 165 19.83 0.54 -5.89
N LEU A 166 20.71 1.35 -5.29
CA LEU A 166 20.30 2.36 -4.31
C LEU A 166 19.39 3.43 -4.94
N ASP A 167 19.76 3.94 -6.10
CA ASP A 167 18.97 4.93 -6.84
C ASP A 167 17.60 4.37 -7.20
N ALA A 168 17.52 3.10 -7.61
CA ALA A 168 16.27 2.42 -7.88
C ALA A 168 15.40 2.31 -6.61
N LEU A 169 15.96 1.91 -5.47
CA LEU A 169 15.24 1.86 -4.19
C LEU A 169 14.65 3.21 -3.79
N GLU A 170 15.45 4.27 -3.91
CA GLU A 170 15.01 5.64 -3.58
C GLU A 170 13.93 6.13 -4.55
N ALA A 171 14.09 5.87 -5.86
CA ALA A 171 13.10 6.24 -6.86
C ALA A 171 11.75 5.56 -6.59
N ILE A 172 11.75 4.27 -6.20
CA ILE A 172 10.53 3.55 -5.81
C ILE A 172 9.92 4.15 -4.54
N HIS A 173 10.73 4.43 -3.52
CA HIS A 173 10.27 5.05 -2.29
C HIS A 173 9.57 6.40 -2.53
N GLN A 174 10.15 7.25 -3.38
CA GLN A 174 9.56 8.55 -3.73
C GLN A 174 8.19 8.39 -4.42
N ARG A 175 8.02 7.38 -5.28
CA ARG A 175 6.71 7.08 -5.90
C ARG A 175 5.69 6.64 -4.86
N GLU A 176 6.07 5.78 -3.92
CA GLU A 176 5.17 5.35 -2.83
C GLU A 176 4.76 6.54 -1.95
N VAL A 177 5.69 7.41 -1.57
CA VAL A 177 5.41 8.61 -0.77
C VAL A 177 4.48 9.57 -1.51
N ALA A 178 4.70 9.80 -2.80
CA ALA A 178 3.83 10.64 -3.61
C ALA A 178 2.41 10.05 -3.69
N SER A 179 2.28 8.75 -3.93
CA SER A 179 0.99 8.04 -3.96
C SER A 179 0.26 8.10 -2.62
N PHE A 180 0.99 7.94 -1.51
CA PHE A 180 0.41 8.02 -0.17
C PHE A 180 -0.12 9.44 0.15
N ARG A 181 0.63 10.49 -0.21
CA ARG A 181 0.20 11.88 -0.04
C ARG A 181 -1.07 12.18 -0.82
N GLU A 182 -1.13 11.75 -2.08
CA GLU A 182 -2.31 11.92 -2.94
C GLU A 182 -3.53 11.19 -2.36
N THR A 183 -3.34 9.95 -1.92
CA THR A 183 -4.42 9.13 -1.35
C THR A 183 -4.95 9.72 -0.04
N THR A 184 -4.06 10.20 0.83
CA THR A 184 -4.43 10.84 2.10
C THR A 184 -5.20 12.14 1.87
N ALA A 185 -4.76 12.97 0.93
CA ALA A 185 -5.47 14.21 0.57
C ALA A 185 -6.90 13.92 0.09
N ARG A 186 -7.07 12.92 -0.79
CA ARG A 186 -8.39 12.49 -1.28
C ARG A 186 -9.28 11.92 -0.16
N ALA A 187 -8.71 11.15 0.77
CA ALA A 187 -9.44 10.57 1.90
C ALA A 187 -9.97 11.66 2.85
N LEU A 188 -9.17 12.70 3.12
CA LEU A 188 -9.59 13.85 3.93
C LEU A 188 -10.76 14.61 3.28
N THR A 189 -10.71 14.84 1.97
CA THR A 189 -11.81 15.47 1.22
C THR A 189 -13.08 14.62 1.24
N ALA A 190 -12.97 13.30 1.07
CA ALA A 190 -14.11 12.39 1.08
C ALA A 190 -14.78 12.28 2.46
N ASN A 191 -14.00 12.24 3.54
CA ASN A 191 -14.53 12.23 4.90
C ASN A 191 -15.25 13.56 5.22
N ALA A 192 -14.66 14.70 4.87
CA ALA A 192 -15.28 16.00 5.07
C ALA A 192 -16.64 16.13 4.34
N PHE A 193 -16.76 15.53 3.15
CA PHE A 193 -18.03 15.46 2.41
C PHE A 193 -19.06 14.58 3.12
N LEU A 194 -18.68 13.37 3.57
CA LEU A 194 -19.57 12.47 4.30
C LEU A 194 -20.09 13.09 5.60
N ASP A 195 -19.22 13.79 6.34
CA ASP A 195 -19.59 14.51 7.57
C ASP A 195 -20.52 15.70 7.31
N ALA A 196 -20.40 16.36 6.15
CA ALA A 196 -21.28 17.45 5.75
C ALA A 196 -22.68 16.93 5.37
N VAL A 197 -22.75 15.80 4.66
CA VAL A 197 -24.02 15.13 4.32
C VAL A 197 -24.76 14.68 5.58
N GLU A 198 -24.05 14.13 6.56
CA GLU A 198 -24.64 13.69 7.84
C GLU A 198 -25.16 14.86 8.68
N ARG A 199 -24.41 15.98 8.74
CA ARG A 199 -24.86 17.21 9.41
C ARG A 199 -26.04 17.89 8.70
N GLY A 200 -26.09 17.81 7.37
CA GLY A 200 -27.22 18.31 6.58
C GLY A 200 -28.48 17.45 6.70
N ALA A 201 -28.33 16.13 6.92
CA ALA A 201 -29.43 15.20 7.20
C ALA A 201 -29.93 15.27 8.66
N ALA A 202 -29.15 15.85 9.57
CA ALA A 202 -29.47 15.99 10.99
C ALA A 202 -30.06 17.38 11.36
N SER A 203 -30.34 18.25 10.39
CA SER A 203 -31.04 19.51 10.65
C SER A 203 -32.57 19.28 10.61
N PRO A 204 -33.31 19.65 11.68
CA PRO A 204 -34.77 19.47 11.77
C PRO A 204 -35.55 20.29 10.74
#